data_AF-A0A9P0CXA1-F1
#
_entry.id   AF-A0A9P0CXA1-F1
#
_cell.length_a   1.000
_cell.length_b   1.000
_cell.length_c   1.000
_cell.angle_alpha   90.00
_cell.angle_beta   90.00
_cell.angle_gamma   90.00
#
_symmetry.space_group_name_H-M   'P 1'
#
loop_
_entity.id
_entity.type
_entity.pdbx_description
1 polymer ?
#
loop_
_entity_poly.entity_id
_entity_poly.type
_entity_poly.pdbx_seq_one_letter_code
_entity_poly.pdbx_strand_id
1 'polypeptide(L)'
;MASKCKLGWAVRGPKNESKSQKSSEQVNQDTHIHEQLNEDEKNYENLQMVKNSLATESFGVLVTPNRLNSENSMALRVMEETIRKCNDRYEIGLLWRGDDVRLPESRTKAIQRLECIKRKCRRN
;
A
#
# COMPACT_ATOMS: atom_id res chain seq x y z
N MET A 1 -33.07 8.45 -10.69
CA MET A 1 -32.22 7.57 -11.52
C MET A 1 -31.09 8.40 -12.11
N ALA A 2 -29.84 7.99 -11.96
CA ALA A 2 -28.69 8.73 -12.49
C ALA A 2 -28.22 8.13 -13.83
N SER A 3 -27.83 9.00 -14.78
CA SER A 3 -27.31 8.61 -16.08
C SER A 3 -26.02 9.37 -16.42
N LYS A 4 -25.07 8.67 -17.04
CA LYS A 4 -23.78 9.22 -17.46
C LYS A 4 -23.90 9.90 -18.83
N CYS A 5 -23.47 11.15 -18.92
CA CYS A 5 -23.48 11.98 -20.14
C CYS A 5 -22.07 12.53 -20.44
N LYS A 6 -21.89 13.17 -21.60
CA LYS A 6 -20.59 13.71 -22.04
C LYS A 6 -19.98 14.75 -21.08
N LEU A 7 -20.81 15.35 -20.21
CA LEU A 7 -20.42 16.36 -19.22
C LEU A 7 -20.30 15.80 -17.79
N GLY A 8 -20.56 14.50 -17.55
CA GLY A 8 -20.54 13.89 -16.22
C GLY A 8 -21.80 13.10 -15.87
N TRP A 9 -22.03 12.88 -14.58
CA TRP A 9 -23.21 12.18 -14.08
C TRP A 9 -24.38 13.15 -13.87
N ALA A 10 -25.53 12.86 -14.47
CA ALA A 10 -26.76 13.63 -14.30
C ALA A 10 -27.78 12.81 -13.50
N VAL A 11 -28.36 13.38 -12.45
CA VAL A 11 -29.41 12.74 -11.64
C VAL A 11 -30.77 13.24 -12.10
N ARG A 12 -31.64 12.32 -12.53
CA ARG A 12 -33.02 12.62 -12.92
C ARG A 12 -33.99 12.11 -11.85
N GLY A 13 -34.89 12.97 -11.39
CA GLY A 13 -35.93 12.62 -10.43
C GLY A 13 -37.21 13.45 -10.66
N PRO A 14 -38.39 12.90 -10.35
CA PRO A 14 -39.64 13.65 -10.40
C PRO A 14 -39.63 14.75 -9.34
N LYS A 15 -40.06 15.97 -9.71
CA LYS A 15 -40.24 17.10 -8.81
C LYS A 15 -41.66 17.08 -8.27
N ASN A 16 -41.84 17.22 -6.96
CA ASN A 16 -43.16 17.45 -6.38
C ASN A 16 -43.61 18.86 -6.78
N GLU A 17 -44.52 18.95 -7.76
CA GLU A 17 -45.14 20.20 -8.17
C GLU A 17 -46.24 20.58 -7.17
N SER A 18 -45.97 21.53 -6.28
CA SER A 18 -47.06 22.33 -5.72
C SER A 18 -47.66 23.15 -6.86
N LYS A 19 -48.88 22.77 -7.25
CA LYS A 19 -49.71 23.34 -8.33
C LYS A 19 -49.51 24.85 -8.50
N SER A 20 -48.87 25.25 -9.61
CA SER A 20 -49.07 26.58 -10.20
C SER A 20 -48.59 26.61 -11.65
N GLN A 21 -49.59 26.70 -12.54
CA GLN A 21 -49.57 27.32 -13.86
C GLN A 21 -48.77 26.68 -15.02
N LYS A 22 -49.58 26.14 -15.93
CA LYS A 22 -49.44 26.01 -17.39
C LYS A 22 -48.46 27.02 -18.02
N SER A 23 -47.42 26.52 -18.68
CA SER A 23 -47.11 26.84 -20.09
C SER A 23 -45.99 25.93 -20.56
N SER A 24 -46.06 25.58 -21.83
CA SER A 24 -45.12 24.75 -22.57
C SER A 24 -43.75 25.41 -22.67
N GLU A 25 -42.80 24.94 -21.88
CA GLU A 25 -41.38 25.01 -22.20
C GLU A 25 -40.66 23.99 -21.31
N GLN A 26 -40.04 22.99 -21.93
CA GLN A 26 -39.17 22.04 -21.24
C GLN A 26 -37.93 22.80 -20.78
N VAL A 27 -38.04 23.49 -19.64
CA VAL A 27 -36.89 24.06 -18.95
C VAL A 27 -36.15 22.89 -18.33
N ASN A 28 -35.14 22.38 -19.03
CA ASN A 28 -34.11 21.54 -18.45
C ASN A 28 -33.40 22.37 -17.38
N GLN A 29 -33.89 22.29 -16.15
CA GLN A 29 -33.28 22.97 -15.03
C GLN A 29 -32.12 22.08 -14.55
N ASP A 30 -30.96 22.26 -15.18
CA ASP A 30 -29.70 21.71 -14.71
C ASP A 30 -29.43 22.31 -13.32
N THR A 31 -29.68 21.53 -12.27
CA THR A 31 -29.24 21.90 -10.92
C THR A 31 -27.74 21.68 -10.85
N HIS A 32 -26.97 22.71 -11.21
CA HIS A 32 -25.58 22.81 -10.81
C HIS A 32 -25.53 22.86 -9.28
N ILE A 33 -24.91 21.85 -8.66
CA ILE A 33 -24.51 21.94 -7.25
C ILE A 33 -23.36 22.94 -7.21
N HIS A 34 -23.69 24.22 -7.02
CA HIS A 34 -22.72 25.22 -6.65
C HIS A 34 -22.40 24.99 -5.17
N GLU A 35 -21.33 24.24 -4.90
CA GLU A 35 -20.69 24.30 -3.60
C GLU A 35 -19.99 25.66 -3.51
N GLN A 36 -20.73 26.69 -3.09
CA GLN A 36 -20.13 27.92 -2.62
C GLN A 36 -19.41 27.58 -1.31
N LEU A 37 -18.12 27.28 -1.45
CA LEU A 37 -17.22 27.05 -0.34
C LEU A 37 -17.08 28.37 0.42
N ASN A 38 -17.59 28.41 1.65
CA ASN A 38 -16.91 29.19 2.68
C ASN A 38 -15.66 28.35 2.99
N GLU A 39 -14.56 28.69 2.32
CA GLU A 39 -13.43 27.79 2.04
C GLU A 39 -12.69 27.24 3.27
N ASP A 40 -12.82 27.88 4.44
CA ASP A 40 -11.99 27.51 5.59
C ASP A 40 -12.70 26.62 6.62
N GLU A 41 -13.91 26.99 7.05
CA GLU A 41 -14.59 26.31 8.17
C GLU A 41 -15.23 24.98 7.75
N LYS A 42 -15.84 24.94 6.56
CA LYS A 42 -16.41 23.70 6.00
C LYS A 42 -15.33 22.71 5.54
N ASN A 43 -14.18 23.22 5.09
CA ASN A 43 -13.03 22.39 4.75
C ASN A 43 -12.41 21.77 6.01
N TYR A 44 -12.37 22.51 7.12
CA TYR A 44 -11.94 21.97 8.42
C TYR A 44 -12.89 20.88 8.94
N GLU A 45 -14.20 21.10 8.84
CA GLU A 45 -15.20 20.09 9.22
C GLU A 45 -15.12 18.84 8.33
N ASN A 46 -14.97 19.01 7.02
CA ASN A 46 -14.79 17.89 6.09
C ASN A 46 -13.51 17.09 6.38
N LEU A 47 -12.39 17.80 6.61
CA LEU A 47 -11.13 17.19 7.02
C LEU A 47 -11.29 16.42 8.34
N GLN A 48 -12.04 16.95 9.29
CA GLN A 48 -12.32 16.27 10.55
C GLN A 48 -13.17 15.02 10.35
N MET A 49 -14.17 15.06 9.46
CA MET A 49 -14.96 13.89 9.09
C MET A 49 -14.11 12.80 8.42
N VAL A 50 -13.23 13.16 7.49
CA VAL A 50 -12.31 12.22 6.83
C VAL A 50 -11.31 11.62 7.82
N LYS A 51 -10.78 12.44 8.75
CA LYS A 51 -9.93 11.94 9.83
C LYS A 51 -10.66 10.93 10.72
N ASN A 52 -11.91 11.23 11.09
CA ASN A 52 -12.72 10.37 11.93
C ASN A 52 -13.11 9.07 11.21
N SER A 53 -13.43 9.12 9.91
CA SER A 53 -13.73 7.93 9.12
C SER A 53 -12.50 7.03 9.01
N LEU A 54 -11.33 7.60 8.69
CA LEU A 54 -10.08 6.85 8.60
C LEU A 54 -9.64 6.27 9.96
N ALA A 55 -9.82 7.02 11.06
CA ALA A 55 -9.56 6.53 12.40
C ALA A 55 -10.50 5.37 12.77
N THR A 56 -11.76 5.43 12.37
CA THR A 56 -12.73 4.35 12.61
C THR A 56 -12.43 3.12 11.74
N GLU A 57 -12.02 3.31 10.49
CA GLU A 57 -11.56 2.23 9.60
C GLU A 57 -10.25 1.60 10.06
N SER A 58 -9.42 2.35 10.81
CA SER A 58 -8.20 1.81 11.40
C SER A 58 -8.46 0.79 12.53
N PHE A 59 -9.71 0.65 13.00
CA PHE A 59 -10.11 -0.35 13.97
C PHE A 59 -10.07 -1.76 13.36
N GLY A 60 -8.89 -2.39 13.42
CA GLY A 60 -8.54 -3.66 12.76
C GLY A 60 -7.17 -3.63 12.09
N VAL A 61 -6.64 -2.43 11.82
CA VAL A 61 -5.26 -2.14 11.39
C VAL A 61 -4.45 -1.51 12.53
N LEU A 62 -5.04 -1.35 13.72
CA LEU A 62 -4.30 -1.01 14.93
C LEU A 62 -3.20 -2.07 15.11
N VAL A 63 -1.97 -1.59 14.93
CA VAL A 63 -0.70 -2.30 15.06
C VAL A 63 -0.87 -3.40 16.10
N THR A 64 -1.05 -4.64 15.63
CA THR A 64 -0.96 -5.81 16.49
C THR A 64 0.36 -5.64 17.24
N PRO A 65 0.39 -5.66 18.60
CA PRO A 65 1.65 -5.54 19.32
C PRO A 65 2.58 -6.55 18.69
N ASN A 66 3.71 -6.09 18.14
CA ASN A 66 4.58 -6.85 17.25
C ASN A 66 4.72 -8.28 17.80
N ARG A 67 3.88 -9.20 17.31
CA ARG A 67 3.86 -10.58 17.78
C ARG A 67 4.97 -11.24 17.03
N LEU A 68 6.18 -10.87 17.43
CA LEU A 68 7.39 -11.44 16.90
C LEU A 68 7.31 -12.92 17.27
N ASN A 69 7.03 -13.76 16.29
CA ASN A 69 7.08 -15.20 16.49
C ASN A 69 8.53 -15.58 16.87
N SER A 70 8.72 -16.79 17.40
CA SER A 70 10.05 -17.24 17.85
C SER A 70 11.10 -17.16 16.73
N GLU A 71 10.69 -17.47 15.50
CA GLU A 71 11.55 -17.42 14.31
C GLU A 71 11.99 -16.00 13.94
N ASN A 72 11.06 -15.03 13.96
CA ASN A 72 11.37 -13.62 13.70
C ASN A 72 12.24 -13.03 14.81
N SER A 73 12.04 -13.47 16.05
CA SER A 73 12.88 -13.08 17.19
C SER A 73 14.33 -13.56 17.00
N MET A 74 14.50 -14.81 16.56
CA MET A 74 15.80 -15.36 16.22
C MET A 74 16.43 -14.66 15.01
N ALA A 75 15.65 -14.39 13.98
CA ALA A 75 16.12 -13.67 12.80
C ALA A 75 16.61 -12.25 13.14
N LEU A 76 15.87 -11.50 13.97
CA LEU A 76 16.30 -10.18 14.43
C LEU A 76 17.58 -10.27 15.25
N ARG A 77 17.69 -11.25 16.15
CA ARG A 77 18.90 -11.46 16.94
C ARG A 77 20.12 -11.73 16.04
N VAL A 78 20.00 -12.64 15.07
CA VAL A 78 21.08 -12.92 14.11
C VAL A 78 21.43 -11.68 13.31
N MET A 79 20.43 -10.91 12.87
CA MET A 79 20.65 -9.65 12.16
C MET A 79 21.49 -8.67 13.00
N GLU A 80 21.06 -8.39 14.22
CA GLU A 80 21.74 -7.45 15.13
C GLU A 80 23.16 -7.91 15.47
N GLU A 81 23.36 -9.21 15.69
CA GLU A 81 24.67 -9.76 16.05
C GLU A 81 25.67 -9.80 14.88
N THR A 82 25.19 -10.00 13.65
CA THR A 82 26.06 -10.33 12.51
C THR A 82 26.15 -9.24 11.44
N ILE A 83 25.27 -8.24 11.49
CA ILE A 83 25.28 -7.14 10.52
C ILE A 83 26.59 -6.34 10.65
N ARG A 84 27.34 -6.29 9.55
CA ARG A 84 28.57 -5.50 9.47
C ARG A 84 28.62 -4.78 8.14
N LYS A 85 29.12 -3.55 8.16
CA LYS A 85 29.41 -2.81 6.94
C LYS A 85 30.80 -3.21 6.43
N CYS A 86 30.84 -3.86 5.27
CA CYS A 86 32.06 -4.25 4.58
C CYS A 86 32.20 -3.39 3.31
N ASN A 87 33.16 -2.47 3.31
CA ASN A 87 33.32 -1.44 2.26
C ASN A 87 32.04 -0.60 2.09
N ASP A 88 31.40 -0.71 0.91
CA ASP A 88 30.18 0.00 0.54
C ASP A 88 28.92 -0.88 0.63
N ARG A 89 29.06 -2.10 1.18
CA ARG A 89 27.96 -3.07 1.31
C ARG A 89 27.78 -3.51 2.75
N TYR A 90 26.60 -4.03 3.05
CA TYR A 90 26.33 -4.70 4.32
C TYR A 90 26.39 -6.20 4.13
N GLU A 91 27.08 -6.86 5.04
CA GLU A 91 27.07 -8.31 5.20
C GLU A 91 26.24 -8.64 6.43
N ILE A 92 25.48 -9.73 6.33
CA ILE A 92 24.61 -10.21 7.39
C ILE A 92 24.69 -11.74 7.42
N GLY A 93 24.58 -12.30 8.61
CA GLY A 93 24.45 -13.74 8.81
C GLY A 93 23.15 -14.28 8.22
N LEU A 94 23.11 -15.59 8.03
CA LEU A 94 21.91 -16.28 7.57
C LEU A 94 20.82 -16.19 8.66
N LEU A 95 19.78 -15.38 8.44
CA LEU A 95 18.74 -15.09 9.44
C LEU A 95 17.97 -16.31 9.93
N TRP A 96 17.90 -17.35 9.11
CA TRP A 96 17.23 -18.63 9.41
C TRP A 96 18.17 -19.64 10.07
N ARG A 97 19.46 -19.32 10.22
CA ARG A 97 20.45 -20.26 10.75
C ARG A 97 20.28 -20.38 12.26
N GLY A 98 19.84 -21.55 12.72
CA GLY A 98 19.88 -21.93 14.13
C GLY A 98 21.30 -22.23 14.62
N ASP A 99 21.44 -22.45 15.93
CA ASP A 99 22.76 -22.64 16.58
C ASP A 99 23.51 -23.89 16.07
N ASP A 100 22.81 -24.97 15.71
CA ASP A 100 23.39 -26.26 15.27
C ASP A 100 23.18 -26.55 13.78
N VAL A 101 23.36 -25.54 12.91
CA VAL A 101 23.29 -25.76 11.46
C VAL A 101 24.58 -26.38 10.95
N ARG A 102 24.51 -27.68 10.64
CA ARG A 102 25.57 -28.40 9.91
C ARG A 102 25.40 -28.21 8.41
N LEU A 103 26.22 -27.34 7.83
CA LEU A 103 26.30 -27.21 6.38
C LEU A 103 26.96 -28.46 5.77
N PRO A 104 26.43 -29.02 4.67
CA PRO A 104 27.10 -30.10 3.97
C PRO A 104 28.46 -29.64 3.45
N GLU A 105 29.43 -30.56 3.38
CA GLU A 105 30.77 -30.27 2.86
C GLU A 105 30.71 -29.84 1.38
N SER A 106 30.64 -28.52 1.15
CA SER A 106 30.52 -27.93 -0.19
C SER A 106 31.86 -27.57 -0.81
N ARG A 107 32.94 -27.54 -0.01
CA ARG A 107 34.28 -27.10 -0.43
C ARG A 107 34.79 -27.87 -1.64
N THR A 108 34.69 -29.20 -1.61
CA THR A 108 35.14 -30.07 -2.69
C THR A 108 34.40 -29.77 -4.01
N LYS A 109 33.07 -29.60 -3.95
CA LYS A 109 32.26 -29.23 -5.13
C LYS A 109 32.56 -27.81 -5.62
N ALA A 110 32.80 -26.86 -4.72
CA ALA A 110 33.13 -25.48 -5.07
C ALA A 110 34.47 -25.41 -5.83
N ILE A 111 35.49 -26.16 -5.39
CA ILE A 111 36.80 -26.25 -6.07
C ILE A 111 36.64 -26.86 -7.47
N GLN A 112 35.89 -27.97 -7.59
CA GLN A 112 35.65 -28.59 -8.90
C GLN A 112 34.94 -27.61 -9.86
N ARG A 113 33.94 -26.88 -9.37
CA ARG A 113 33.23 -25.87 -10.16
C ARG A 113 34.15 -24.74 -10.61
N LEU A 114 35.03 -24.28 -9.72
CA LEU A 114 36.04 -23.27 -10.03
C LEU A 114 36.98 -23.73 -11.16
N GLU A 115 37.50 -24.96 -11.08
CA GLU A 115 38.37 -25.51 -12.12
C GLU A 115 37.65 -25.66 -13.47
N CYS A 116 36.38 -26.09 -13.46
CA CYS A 116 35.57 -26.11 -14.67
C CYS A 116 35.38 -24.71 -15.28
N ILE A 117 35.16 -23.68 -14.45
CA ILE A 117 35.03 -22.29 -14.91
C ILE A 117 36.35 -21.80 -15.50
N LYS A 118 37.49 -22.02 -14.83
CA LYS A 118 38.82 -21.64 -15.35
C LYS A 118 39.10 -22.28 -16.72
N ARG A 119 38.77 -23.57 -16.88
CA ARG A 119 38.92 -24.27 -18.17
C ARG A 119 38.05 -23.65 -19.27
N LYS A 120 36.83 -23.22 -18.94
CA LYS A 120 35.94 -22.52 -19.90
C LYS A 120 36.50 -21.14 -20.26
N CYS A 121 36.92 -20.35 -19.26
CA CYS A 121 37.51 -19.04 -19.49
C CYS A 121 38.79 -19.08 -20.34
N ARG A 122 39.60 -20.16 -20.27
CA ARG A 122 40.80 -20.32 -21.11
C ARG A 122 40.49 -20.74 -22.55
N ARG A 123 39.28 -21.22 -22.84
CA ARG A 123 38.86 -21.63 -24.19
C ARG A 123 38.25 -20.47 -24.99
N ASN A 124 37.84 -19.40 -24.32
CA ASN A 124 37.40 -18.14 -24.92
C ASN A 124 38.55 -17.13 -24.91
#